data_AF-A0A1L3NH64-F1
#
_entry.id   AF-A0A1L3NH64-F1
#
_cell.length_a   1.000
_cell.length_b   1.000
_cell.length_c   1.000
_cell.angle_alpha   90.00
_cell.angle_beta   90.00
_cell.angle_gamma   90.00
#
_symmetry.space_group_name_H-M   'P 1'
#
loop_
_entity.id
_entity.type
_entity.pdbx_description
1 polymer ?
#
loop_
_entity_poly.entity_id
_entity_poly.type
_entity_poly.pdbx_seq_one_letter_code
_entity_poly.pdbx_strand_id
1 'polypeptide(L)'
;MGKDKKITLEDFIKKATDRYNKRKKVVDIEVEGFGALTFKRPSDSDLLEFKNTLANSVKMSKDESIDKLDYGQMLNASKELVYNSCEILHSDELMKELECGEPFDIPVKVFGIDGTIQLAQQVNEAFEDANADVKKTIKNS
;
A
#
# COMPACT_ATOMS: atom_id res chain seq x y z
N MET A 1 33.36 22.91 19.63
CA MET A 1 32.31 23.30 18.66
C MET A 1 32.74 22.83 17.28
N GLY A 2 32.33 21.62 16.87
CA GLY A 2 32.64 21.11 15.53
C GLY A 2 31.77 21.81 14.51
N LYS A 3 32.37 22.46 13.50
CA LYS A 3 31.62 23.00 12.37
C LYS A 3 30.83 21.86 11.74
N ASP A 4 29.51 21.96 11.70
CA ASP A 4 28.65 21.07 10.93
C ASP A 4 29.15 21.03 9.49
N LYS A 5 29.80 19.92 9.12
CA LYS A 5 30.33 19.72 7.78
C LYS A 5 29.12 19.59 6.86
N LYS A 6 28.85 20.65 6.08
CA LYS A 6 27.81 20.60 5.03
C LYS A 6 28.15 19.45 4.08
N ILE A 7 27.15 18.62 3.77
CA ILE A 7 27.26 17.53 2.83
C ILE A 7 27.50 18.07 1.41
N THR A 8 28.31 17.36 0.61
CA THR A 8 28.48 17.69 -0.81
C THR A 8 27.30 17.17 -1.64
N LEU A 9 27.12 17.68 -2.86
CA LEU A 9 26.09 17.15 -3.77
C LEU A 9 26.34 15.66 -4.09
N GLU A 10 27.60 15.26 -4.29
CA GLU A 10 27.96 13.86 -4.54
C GLU A 10 27.59 12.94 -3.37
N ASP A 11 27.91 13.36 -2.14
CA ASP A 11 27.53 12.63 -0.93
C ASP A 11 26.01 12.54 -0.78
N PHE A 12 25.28 13.61 -1.14
CA PHE A 12 23.82 13.62 -1.11
C PHE A 12 23.23 12.64 -2.13
N ILE A 13 23.69 12.67 -3.39
CA ILE A 13 23.25 11.76 -4.45
C ILE A 13 23.50 10.30 -4.04
N LYS A 14 24.68 10.00 -3.49
CA LYS A 14 25.02 8.67 -3.00
C LYS A 14 24.05 8.21 -1.90
N LYS A 15 23.85 9.03 -0.86
CA LYS A 15 22.93 8.70 0.25
C LYS A 15 21.48 8.58 -0.21
N ALA A 16 21.03 9.44 -1.11
CA ALA A 16 19.67 9.40 -1.66
C ALA A 16 19.43 8.11 -2.47
N THR A 17 20.38 7.76 -3.34
CA THR A 17 20.33 6.54 -4.16
C THR A 17 20.38 5.28 -3.31
N ASP A 18 21.30 5.24 -2.33
CA ASP A 18 21.42 4.13 -1.39
C ASP A 18 20.11 3.92 -0.61
N ARG A 19 19.50 5.02 -0.15
CA ARG A 19 18.21 4.98 0.54
C ARG A 19 17.10 4.46 -0.37
N TYR A 20 17.01 4.98 -1.59
CA TYR A 20 16.00 4.54 -2.57
C TYR A 20 16.16 3.05 -2.90
N ASN A 21 17.39 2.56 -3.03
CA ASN A 21 17.65 1.16 -3.38
C ASN A 21 17.37 0.19 -2.22
N LYS A 22 17.53 0.64 -0.97
CA LYS A 22 17.26 -0.16 0.23
C LYS A 22 15.76 -0.26 0.58
N ARG A 23 14.90 0.53 -0.05
CA ARG A 23 13.46 0.45 0.21
C ARG A 23 12.92 -0.93 -0.15
N LYS A 24 11.96 -1.42 0.63
CA LYS A 24 11.23 -2.64 0.29
C LYS A 24 10.46 -2.41 -1.02
N LYS A 25 10.78 -3.18 -2.06
CA LYS A 25 10.19 -3.06 -3.41
C LYS A 25 9.15 -4.14 -3.71
N VAL A 26 9.23 -5.26 -3.00
CA VAL A 26 8.34 -6.41 -3.13
C VAL A 26 8.05 -6.99 -1.74
N VAL A 27 6.91 -7.62 -1.58
CA VAL A 27 6.54 -8.41 -0.41
C VAL A 27 5.76 -9.63 -0.87
N ASP A 28 6.00 -10.77 -0.23
CA ASP A 28 5.13 -11.93 -0.38
C ASP A 28 4.17 -11.97 0.81
N ILE A 29 2.87 -12.09 0.54
CA ILE A 29 1.82 -12.15 1.54
C ILE A 29 1.12 -13.50 1.39
N GLU A 30 1.00 -14.23 2.50
CA GLU A 30 0.28 -15.50 2.53
C GLU A 30 -1.23 -15.23 2.42
N VAL A 31 -1.86 -15.78 1.38
CA VAL A 31 -3.30 -15.67 1.14
C VAL A 31 -3.94 -17.04 1.28
N GLU A 32 -4.91 -17.15 2.19
CA GLU A 32 -5.60 -18.41 2.46
C GLU A 32 -6.22 -18.98 1.17
N GLY A 33 -5.94 -20.26 0.88
CA GLY A 33 -6.42 -20.95 -0.32
C GLY A 33 -5.59 -20.72 -1.59
N PHE A 34 -4.67 -19.75 -1.61
CA PHE A 34 -3.84 -19.42 -2.77
C PHE A 34 -2.34 -19.56 -2.53
N GLY A 35 -1.92 -19.56 -1.26
CA GLY A 35 -0.52 -19.55 -0.87
C GLY A 35 0.08 -18.13 -0.87
N ALA A 36 1.40 -18.04 -0.90
CA ALA A 36 2.10 -16.77 -0.97
C ALA A 36 1.94 -16.08 -2.34
N LEU A 37 1.37 -14.88 -2.34
CA LEU A 37 1.28 -14.01 -3.51
C LEU A 37 2.28 -12.86 -3.39
N THR A 38 2.96 -12.54 -4.49
CA THR A 38 3.92 -11.44 -4.55
C THR A 38 3.24 -10.12 -4.91
N PHE A 39 3.49 -9.11 -4.10
CA PHE A 39 3.03 -7.74 -4.30
C PHE A 39 4.22 -6.81 -4.52
N LYS A 40 4.17 -6.02 -5.59
CA LYS A 40 5.13 -4.95 -5.86
C LYS A 40 4.71 -3.69 -5.10
N ARG A 41 5.71 -2.90 -4.68
CA ARG A 41 5.47 -1.63 -3.99
C ARG A 41 4.67 -0.71 -4.93
N PRO A 42 3.45 -0.29 -4.54
CA PRO A 42 2.71 0.72 -5.27
C PRO A 42 3.46 2.05 -5.30
N SER A 43 3.03 2.99 -6.14
CA SER A 43 3.63 4.33 -6.10
C SER A 43 3.31 4.99 -4.75
N ASP A 44 4.14 5.96 -4.33
CA ASP A 44 3.85 6.70 -3.11
C ASP A 44 2.53 7.52 -3.24
N SER A 45 2.10 7.83 -4.48
CA SER A 45 0.79 8.45 -4.77
C SER A 45 -0.35 7.47 -4.50
N ASP A 46 -0.25 6.23 -5.00
CA ASP A 46 -1.30 5.21 -4.82
C ASP A 46 -1.48 4.87 -3.34
N LEU A 47 -0.37 4.74 -2.61
CA LEU A 47 -0.41 4.51 -1.16
C LEU A 47 -1.04 5.69 -0.41
N LEU A 48 -0.77 6.93 -0.83
CA LEU A 48 -1.36 8.12 -0.21
C LEU A 48 -2.86 8.22 -0.52
N GLU A 49 -3.25 7.96 -1.76
CA GLU A 49 -4.64 7.96 -2.20
C GLU A 49 -5.46 6.91 -1.46
N PHE A 50 -4.95 5.68 -1.36
CA PHE A 50 -5.56 4.62 -0.57
C PHE A 50 -5.83 5.07 0.88
N LYS A 51 -4.83 5.66 1.54
CA LYS A 51 -4.98 6.16 2.93
C LYS A 51 -5.98 7.29 3.06
N ASN A 52 -5.96 8.24 2.12
CA ASN A 52 -6.89 9.36 2.12
C ASN A 52 -8.32 8.85 1.96
N THR A 53 -8.55 7.91 1.03
CA THR A 53 -9.88 7.32 0.81
C THR A 53 -10.33 6.51 2.02
N LEU A 54 -9.45 5.71 2.63
CA LEU A 54 -9.77 5.01 3.89
C LEU A 54 -10.11 5.98 5.02
N ALA A 55 -9.32 7.03 5.22
CA ALA A 55 -9.60 8.04 6.26
C ALA A 55 -10.94 8.74 6.02
N ASN A 56 -11.26 9.07 4.77
CA ASN A 56 -12.51 9.74 4.39
C ASN A 56 -13.74 8.80 4.41
N SER A 57 -13.51 7.49 4.34
CA SER A 57 -14.58 6.48 4.45
C SER A 57 -15.10 6.32 5.88
N VAL A 58 -14.34 6.80 6.88
CA VAL A 58 -14.72 6.80 8.29
C VAL A 58 -15.11 8.21 8.70
N LYS A 59 -16.37 8.40 9.10
CA LYS A 59 -16.81 9.66 9.70
C LYS A 59 -16.85 9.48 11.22
N MET A 60 -16.05 10.26 11.92
CA MET A 60 -16.09 10.33 13.38
C MET A 60 -17.13 11.35 13.86
N SER A 61 -17.81 11.03 14.95
CA SER A 61 -18.65 11.94 15.71
C SER A 61 -17.81 12.84 16.63
N LYS A 62 -18.47 13.76 17.34
CA LYS A 62 -17.82 14.67 18.31
C LYS A 62 -17.24 13.94 19.54
N ASP A 63 -17.71 12.74 19.84
CA ASP A 63 -17.25 11.92 20.96
C ASP A 63 -16.25 10.84 20.54
N GLU A 64 -15.63 10.99 19.36
CA GLU A 64 -14.63 10.07 18.78
C GLU A 64 -15.17 8.66 18.49
N SER A 65 -16.49 8.46 18.50
CA SER A 65 -17.12 7.24 17.99
C SER A 65 -17.31 7.28 16.47
N ILE A 66 -17.48 6.11 15.86
CA ILE A 66 -17.70 6.00 14.42
C ILE A 66 -19.18 6.32 14.14
N ASP A 67 -19.43 7.45 13.49
CA ASP A 67 -20.75 7.92 13.05
C ASP A 67 -21.20 7.23 11.76
N LYS A 68 -20.26 7.02 10.82
CA LYS A 68 -20.54 6.35 9.54
C LYS A 68 -19.30 5.65 8.99
N LEU A 69 -19.51 4.47 8.38
CA LEU A 69 -18.54 3.76 7.55
C LEU A 69 -19.06 3.65 6.12
N ASP A 70 -18.26 4.07 5.16
CA ASP A 70 -18.52 3.90 3.74
C ASP A 70 -17.70 2.72 3.18
N TYR A 71 -18.26 1.51 3.36
CA TYR A 71 -17.64 0.28 2.87
C TYR A 71 -17.45 0.26 1.35
N GLY A 72 -18.26 1.00 0.58
CA GLY A 72 -18.12 1.10 -0.86
C GLY A 72 -16.83 1.83 -1.25
N GLN A 73 -16.54 2.96 -0.59
CA GLN A 73 -15.28 3.67 -0.78
C GLN A 73 -14.08 2.85 -0.33
N MET A 74 -14.19 2.15 0.81
CA MET A 74 -13.13 1.25 1.27
C MET A 74 -12.82 0.16 0.24
N LEU A 75 -13.85 -0.51 -0.28
CA LEU A 75 -13.70 -1.57 -1.27
C LEU A 75 -13.10 -1.04 -2.58
N ASN A 76 -13.56 0.10 -3.07
CA ASN A 76 -13.04 0.69 -4.32
C ASN A 76 -11.55 1.03 -4.23
N ALA A 77 -11.12 1.66 -3.13
CA ALA A 77 -9.69 1.92 -2.92
C ALA A 77 -8.88 0.61 -2.78
N SER A 78 -9.49 -0.41 -2.15
CA SER A 78 -8.82 -1.68 -1.90
C SER A 78 -8.64 -2.52 -3.17
N LYS A 79 -9.67 -2.59 -4.03
CA LYS A 79 -9.59 -3.36 -5.29
C LYS A 79 -8.51 -2.80 -6.22
N GLU A 80 -8.40 -1.48 -6.32
CA GLU A 80 -7.39 -0.83 -7.16
C GLU A 80 -5.98 -1.09 -6.62
N LEU A 81 -5.76 -0.92 -5.31
CA LEU A 81 -4.45 -1.15 -4.70
C LEU A 81 -3.99 -2.61 -4.87
N VAL A 82 -4.88 -3.58 -4.60
CA VAL A 82 -4.57 -5.01 -4.70
C VAL A 82 -4.28 -5.41 -6.14
N TYR A 83 -5.12 -4.98 -7.09
CA TYR A 83 -4.93 -5.29 -8.51
C TYR A 83 -3.58 -4.75 -8.99
N ASN A 84 -3.34 -3.45 -8.85
CA ASN A 84 -2.16 -2.78 -9.38
C ASN A 84 -0.84 -3.26 -8.75
N SER A 85 -0.89 -3.86 -7.55
CA SER A 85 0.29 -4.35 -6.86
C SER A 85 0.59 -5.82 -7.12
N CYS A 86 -0.33 -6.61 -7.66
CA CYS A 86 -0.17 -8.06 -7.83
C CYS A 86 -0.30 -8.49 -9.30
N GLU A 87 0.83 -8.77 -9.95
CA GLU A 87 0.86 -9.04 -11.40
C GLU A 87 0.06 -10.27 -11.83
N ILE A 88 -0.08 -11.29 -10.96
CA ILE A 88 -0.85 -12.49 -11.30
C ILE A 88 -2.34 -12.18 -11.51
N LEU A 89 -2.85 -11.09 -10.90
CA LEU A 89 -4.23 -10.65 -11.06
C LEU A 89 -4.47 -10.00 -12.43
N HIS A 90 -3.42 -9.61 -13.16
CA HIS A 90 -3.52 -9.02 -14.50
C HIS A 90 -3.71 -10.07 -15.61
N SER A 91 -3.95 -11.33 -15.27
CA SER A 91 -4.12 -12.41 -16.24
C SER A 91 -5.43 -12.28 -17.02
N ASP A 92 -5.34 -12.20 -18.36
CA ASP A 92 -6.49 -12.25 -19.26
C ASP A 92 -7.29 -13.55 -19.11
N GLU A 93 -6.61 -14.66 -18.83
CA GLU A 93 -7.24 -15.96 -18.57
C GLU A 93 -8.09 -15.88 -17.30
N LEU A 94 -7.55 -15.29 -16.23
CA LEU A 94 -8.28 -15.09 -14.97
C LEU A 94 -9.48 -14.16 -15.17
N MET A 95 -9.32 -13.07 -15.93
CA MET A 95 -10.40 -12.14 -16.26
C MET A 95 -11.56 -12.85 -16.97
N LYS A 96 -11.24 -13.76 -17.89
CA LYS A 96 -12.22 -14.53 -18.66
C LYS A 96 -12.90 -15.62 -17.82
N GLU A 97 -12.14 -16.44 -17.11
CA GLU A 97 -12.67 -17.55 -16.30
C GLU A 97 -13.56 -17.06 -15.16
N LEU A 98 -13.26 -15.89 -14.61
CA LEU A 98 -14.08 -15.26 -13.57
C LEU A 98 -15.21 -14.39 -14.14
N GLU A 99 -15.36 -14.28 -15.47
CA GLU A 99 -16.37 -13.43 -16.13
C GLU A 99 -16.34 -11.97 -15.62
N CYS A 100 -15.15 -11.39 -15.47
CA CYS A 100 -14.98 -10.02 -14.99
C CYS A 100 -15.38 -9.01 -16.07
N GLY A 101 -16.14 -7.98 -15.68
CA GLY A 101 -16.51 -6.89 -16.58
C GLY A 101 -15.38 -5.88 -16.73
N GLU A 102 -14.64 -5.65 -15.65
CA GLU A 102 -13.46 -4.78 -15.61
C GLU A 102 -12.32 -5.39 -14.78
N PRO A 103 -11.06 -4.96 -14.99
CA PRO A 103 -9.91 -5.50 -14.27
C PRO A 103 -10.05 -5.49 -12.74
N PHE A 104 -10.64 -4.43 -12.19
CA PHE A 104 -10.79 -4.27 -10.75
C PHE A 104 -11.89 -5.16 -10.14
N ASP A 105 -12.66 -5.89 -10.95
CA ASP A 105 -13.55 -6.92 -10.44
C ASP A 105 -12.77 -8.14 -9.93
N ILE A 106 -11.57 -8.38 -10.48
CA ILE A 106 -10.78 -9.59 -10.20
C ILE A 106 -10.47 -9.73 -8.70
N PRO A 107 -9.91 -8.73 -7.98
CA PRO A 107 -9.67 -8.86 -6.54
C PRO A 107 -10.91 -9.28 -5.76
N VAL A 108 -12.06 -8.69 -6.06
CA VAL A 108 -13.32 -8.98 -5.35
C VAL A 108 -13.83 -10.37 -5.68
N LYS A 109 -13.71 -10.82 -6.94
CA LYS A 109 -14.12 -12.18 -7.33
C LYS A 109 -13.21 -13.27 -6.78
N VAL A 110 -11.91 -12.99 -6.63
CA VAL A 110 -10.92 -13.93 -6.11
C VAL A 110 -10.96 -13.99 -4.58
N PHE A 111 -10.96 -12.84 -3.91
CA PHE A 111 -10.76 -12.74 -2.45
C PHE A 111 -12.03 -12.37 -1.68
N GLY A 112 -13.13 -12.05 -2.36
CA GLY A 112 -14.32 -11.47 -1.72
C GLY A 112 -14.11 -10.03 -1.25
N ILE A 113 -15.16 -9.41 -0.73
CA ILE A 113 -15.14 -8.01 -0.27
C ILE A 113 -14.17 -7.84 0.90
N ASP A 114 -14.35 -8.61 1.97
CA ASP A 114 -13.54 -8.47 3.19
C ASP A 114 -12.08 -8.86 2.95
N GLY A 115 -11.85 -9.94 2.20
CA GLY A 115 -10.49 -10.38 1.84
C GLY A 115 -9.75 -9.33 1.00
N THR A 116 -10.44 -8.68 0.06
CA THR A 116 -9.84 -7.58 -0.72
C THR A 116 -9.44 -6.40 0.17
N ILE A 117 -10.32 -5.99 1.09
CA ILE A 117 -10.04 -4.87 2.01
C ILE A 117 -8.86 -5.21 2.95
N GLN A 118 -8.87 -6.40 3.54
CA GLN A 118 -7.81 -6.85 4.44
C GLN A 118 -6.46 -6.97 3.72
N LEU A 119 -6.46 -7.54 2.50
CA LEU A 119 -5.24 -7.68 1.71
C LEU A 119 -4.66 -6.31 1.31
N ALA A 120 -5.51 -5.35 0.93
CA ALA A 120 -5.06 -3.98 0.66
C ALA A 120 -4.41 -3.32 1.88
N GLN A 121 -4.97 -3.53 3.08
CA GLN A 121 -4.40 -3.05 4.33
C GLN A 121 -3.03 -3.69 4.60
N GLN A 122 -2.92 -5.01 4.45
CA GLN A 122 -1.64 -5.73 4.62
C GLN A 122 -0.57 -5.26 3.63
N VAL A 123 -0.94 -5.02 2.36
CA VAL A 123 -0.04 -4.46 1.35
C VAL A 123 0.43 -3.07 1.78
N ASN A 124 -0.49 -2.19 2.19
CA ASN A 124 -0.11 -0.85 2.66
C ASN A 124 0.86 -0.90 3.85
N GLU A 125 0.50 -1.65 4.91
CA GLU A 125 1.32 -1.81 6.11
C GLU A 125 2.71 -2.35 5.79
N ALA A 126 2.78 -3.37 4.94
CA ALA A 126 4.04 -3.98 4.51
C ALA A 126 5.00 -2.99 3.83
N PHE A 127 4.48 -1.90 3.26
CA PHE A 127 5.26 -0.87 2.57
C PHE A 127 5.39 0.46 3.35
N GLU A 128 4.67 0.64 4.46
CA GLU A 128 4.84 1.77 5.39
C GLU A 128 6.17 1.70 6.16
N ASP A 129 6.56 0.50 6.61
CA ASP A 129 7.75 0.29 7.43
C ASP A 129 9.07 0.57 6.71
N ALA A 130 9.07 0.69 5.38
CA ALA A 130 10.25 1.01 4.59
C ALA A 130 10.87 2.39 4.89
N ASN A 131 10.20 3.26 5.66
CA ASN A 131 10.69 4.58 6.07
C ASN A 131 10.94 4.71 7.59
N ALA A 132 10.81 3.64 8.37
CA ALA A 132 10.90 3.68 9.84
C ALA A 132 12.21 4.26 10.38
N ASP A 133 13.33 4.06 9.66
CA ASP A 133 14.65 4.54 10.08
C ASP A 133 14.75 6.07 10.13
N VAL A 134 13.94 6.80 9.36
CA VAL A 134 13.96 8.27 9.35
C VAL A 134 13.07 8.87 10.43
N LYS A 135 11.97 8.20 10.79
CA LYS A 135 11.18 8.59 11.96
C LYS A 135 11.99 8.53 13.26
N LYS A 136 12.92 7.58 13.40
CA LYS A 136 13.78 7.45 14.58
C LYS A 136 14.76 8.62 14.74
N THR A 137 15.29 9.15 13.64
CA THR A 137 16.28 10.24 13.68
C THR A 137 15.65 11.61 13.89
N ILE A 138 14.40 11.82 13.45
CA ILE A 138 13.70 13.11 13.62
C ILE A 138 13.19 13.30 15.06
N LYS A 139 12.92 12.22 15.81
CA LYS A 139 12.48 12.30 17.21
C LYS A 139 13.57 12.69 18.21
N ASN A 140 14.83 12.81 17.79
CA ASN A 140 15.98 13.11 18.66
C ASN A 140 16.69 14.44 18.32
N SER A 141 16.04 15.35 17.61
CA SER A 141 16.56 16.69 17.29
C SER A 141 15.72 17.78 17.92
#